data_AF-A0A3C1UVU3-F1
#
_entry.id   AF-A0A3C1UVU3-F1
#
_cell.length_a   1.000
_cell.length_b   1.000
_cell.length_c   1.000
_cell.angle_alpha   90.00
_cell.angle_beta   90.00
_cell.angle_gamma   90.00
#
_symmetry.space_group_name_H-M   'P 1'
#
loop_
_entity.id
_entity.type
_entity.pdbx_description
1 polymer ?
#
loop_
_entity_poly.entity_id
_entity_poly.type
_entity_poly.pdbx_seq_one_letter_code
_entity_poly.pdbx_strand_id
1 'polypeptide(L)' 'METSFVDLTQKNLAQEHLCCIIRSRKPHPGVEAKRQWISERLKDGHVFRKYDAQECAFIEYAP' A
#
# COMPACT_ATOMS: atom_id res chain seq x y z
N MET A 1 -6.54 22.21 1.55
CA MET A 1 -6.77 20.93 0.82
C MET A 1 -6.76 19.84 1.87
N GLU A 2 -7.90 19.20 2.10
CA GLU A 2 -8.01 18.06 3.02
C GLU A 2 -7.02 16.98 2.56
N THR A 3 -6.04 16.65 3.41
CA THR A 3 -5.02 15.65 3.10
C THR A 3 -5.60 14.28 3.46
N SER A 4 -6.41 13.71 2.56
CA SER A 4 -7.08 12.44 2.80
C SER A 4 -6.10 11.28 2.72
N PHE A 5 -6.10 10.44 3.74
CA PHE A 5 -5.31 9.22 3.80
C PHE A 5 -6.22 8.00 3.91
N VAL A 6 -5.76 6.89 3.33
CA VAL A 6 -6.43 5.59 3.37
C VAL A 6 -5.54 4.59 4.09
N ASP A 7 -6.10 3.88 5.06
CA ASP A 7 -5.42 2.78 5.72
C ASP A 7 -5.52 1.52 4.85
N LEU A 8 -4.37 0.90 4.61
CA LEU A 8 -4.30 -0.38 3.92
C LEU A 8 -4.76 -1.48 4.87
N THR A 9 -5.69 -2.28 4.40
CA THR A 9 -6.26 -3.43 5.11
C THR A 9 -6.21 -4.64 4.20
N GLN A 10 -6.31 -5.85 4.76
CA GLN A 10 -6.36 -7.07 3.94
C GLN A 10 -7.52 -7.07 2.91
N LYS A 11 -8.57 -6.27 3.15
CA LYS A 11 -9.75 -6.20 2.27
C LYS A 11 -9.55 -5.27 1.07
N ASN A 12 -8.87 -4.13 1.24
CA ASN A 12 -8.67 -3.16 0.16
C ASN A 12 -7.30 -3.31 -0.53
N LEU A 13 -6.33 -3.96 0.10
CA LEU A 13 -4.95 -4.05 -0.38
C LEU A 13 -4.82 -4.59 -1.81
N ALA A 14 -5.73 -5.45 -2.27
CA ALA A 14 -5.73 -5.96 -3.65
C ALA A 14 -6.20 -4.92 -4.69
N GLN A 15 -7.09 -4.01 -4.28
CA GLN A 15 -7.70 -3.00 -5.14
C GLN A 15 -6.93 -1.68 -5.13
N GLU A 16 -6.19 -1.43 -4.04
CA GLU A 16 -5.42 -0.21 -3.88
C GLU A 16 -4.24 -0.12 -4.86
N HIS A 17 -4.00 1.09 -5.36
CA HIS A 17 -2.77 1.39 -6.11
C HIS A 17 -1.59 1.45 -5.14
N LEU A 18 -0.59 0.59 -5.37
CA LEU A 18 0.70 0.64 -4.70
C LEU A 18 1.75 1.03 -5.73
N CYS A 19 2.35 2.21 -5.55
CA CYS A 19 3.45 2.61 -6.42
C CYS A 19 4.63 1.63 -6.29
N CYS A 20 5.27 1.31 -7.41
CA CYS A 20 6.57 0.65 -7.46
C CYS A 20 7.55 1.52 -8.26
N ILE A 21 8.82 1.08 -8.37
CA ILE A 21 9.86 1.82 -9.11
C ILE A 21 9.51 1.98 -10.60
N ILE A 22 8.56 1.20 -11.12
CA ILE A 22 8.02 1.28 -12.48
C ILE A 22 6.58 1.77 -12.42
N ARG A 23 6.27 2.88 -13.10
CA ARG A 23 4.89 3.37 -13.25
C ARG A 23 4.15 2.55 -14.33
N SER A 24 3.77 1.32 -14.00
CA SER A 24 2.97 0.45 -14.87
C SER A 24 1.57 0.24 -14.31
N ARG A 25 0.55 0.29 -15.17
CA ARG A 25 -0.85 -0.09 -14.84
C ARG A 25 -1.09 -1.60 -14.98
N LYS A 26 -0.09 -2.36 -15.41
CA LYS A 26 -0.17 -3.82 -15.55
C LYS A 26 0.30 -4.50 -14.26
N PRO A 27 -0.25 -5.69 -13.91
CA PRO A 27 0.32 -6.54 -12.87
C PRO A 27 1.83 -6.67 -13.09
N HIS A 28 2.59 -6.33 -12.06
CA HIS A 28 4.04 -6.33 -12.12
C HIS A 28 4.56 -7.12 -10.92
N PRO A 29 5.52 -8.04 -11.10
CA PRO A 29 6.02 -8.88 -10.00
C PRO A 29 6.43 -8.08 -8.76
N GLY A 30 7.02 -6.90 -8.94
CA GLY A 30 7.39 -6.01 -7.83
C GLY A 30 6.21 -5.42 -7.05
N VAL A 31 5.06 -5.19 -7.71
CA VAL A 31 3.84 -4.73 -7.03
C VAL A 31 3.23 -5.89 -6.25
N GLU A 32 3.16 -7.08 -6.84
CA GLU A 32 2.60 -8.26 -6.17
C GLU A 32 3.44 -8.70 -4.97
N ALA A 33 4.77 -8.70 -5.09
CA ALA A 33 5.66 -8.94 -3.95
C ALA A 33 5.45 -7.91 -2.83
N LYS A 34 5.25 -6.63 -3.18
CA LYS A 34 4.95 -5.58 -2.21
C LYS A 34 3.59 -5.78 -1.54
N ARG A 35 2.55 -6.18 -2.29
CA ARG A 35 1.23 -6.53 -1.72
C ARG A 35 1.36 -7.67 -0.72
N GLN A 36 2.08 -8.73 -1.08
CA GLN A 36 2.30 -9.86 -0.19
C GLN A 36 3.02 -9.44 1.08
N TRP A 37 4.11 -8.67 0.96
CA TRP A 37 4.88 -8.18 2.10
C TRP A 37 4.03 -7.31 3.05
N ILE A 38 3.22 -6.38 2.52
CA ILE A 38 2.30 -5.58 3.33
C ILE A 38 1.27 -6.48 4.02
N SER A 39 0.70 -7.46 3.31
CA SER A 39 -0.29 -8.39 3.87
C SER A 39 0.25 -9.18 5.06
N GLU A 40 1.51 -9.61 4.99
CA GLU A 40 2.20 -10.29 6.09
C GLU A 40 2.41 -9.33 7.28
N ARG A 41 2.93 -8.13 7.04
CA ARG A 41 3.15 -7.11 8.09
C ARG A 41 1.85 -6.65 8.78
N LEU A 42 0.73 -6.57 8.06
CA LEU A 42 -0.57 -6.28 8.65
C LEU A 42 -0.99 -7.34 9.69
N LYS A 43 -0.58 -8.61 9.55
CA LYS A 43 -0.85 -9.67 10.54
C LYS A 43 -0.03 -9.49 11.81
N ASP A 44 1.16 -8.93 11.66
CA ASP A 44 2.09 -8.63 12.75
C ASP A 44 1.67 -7.36 13.54
N GLY A 45 0.57 -6.70 13.16
CA GLY A 45 0.02 -5.51 13.83
C GLY A 45 0.51 -4.17 13.27
N HIS A 46 1.30 -4.17 12.20
CA HIS A 46 1.75 -2.95 11.54
C HIS A 46 0.55 -2.21 10.91
N VAL A 47 0.62 -0.88 10.88
CA VAL A 47 -0.36 -0.05 10.18
C VAL A 47 0.31 0.67 9.02
N PHE A 48 -0.26 0.52 7.82
CA PHE A 48 0.19 1.22 6.63
C PHE A 48 -0.88 2.21 6.17
N ARG A 49 -0.50 3.48 6.06
CA ARG A 49 -1.37 4.56 5.61
C ARG A 49 -0.84 5.16 4.32
N LYS A 50 -1.63 5.19 3.25
CA LYS A 50 -1.29 5.83 1.98
C LYS A 50 -2.04 7.12 1.78
N TYR A 51 -1.48 8.03 1.00
CA TYR A 51 -2.24 9.18 0.50
C TYR A 51 -3.35 8.69 -0.44
N ASP A 52 -4.53 9.33 -0.40
CA ASP A 52 -5.67 9.00 -1.27
C ASP A 52 -5.47 9.54 -2.70
N ALA A 53 -4.35 9.16 -3.30
CA ALA A 53 -4.03 9.40 -4.70
C ALA A 53 -3.05 8.33 -5.21
N GLN A 54 -2.75 8.36 -6.51
CA GLN A 54 -1.81 7.42 -7.15
C GLN A 54 -0.35 7.85 -6.94
N GLU A 55 0.04 8.03 -5.68
CA GLU A 55 1.33 8.59 -5.26
C GLU A 55 2.21 7.52 -4.59
N CYS A 56 3.50 7.84 -4.41
CA CYS A 56 4.48 6.92 -3.84
C CYS A 56 4.63 6.97 -2.32
N ALA A 57 3.85 7.79 -1.64
CA ALA A 57 4.00 8.02 -0.20
C ALA A 57 3.08 7.12 0.64
N PHE A 58 3.67 6.44 1.62
CA PHE A 58 2.96 5.77 2.71
C PHE A 58 3.72 5.97 4.03
N ILE A 59 2.98 5.95 5.13
CA ILE A 59 3.50 5.97 6.50
C ILE A 59 3.33 4.56 7.07
N GLU A 60 4.40 4.02 7.62
CA GLU A 60 4.38 2.76 8.37
C GLU A 60 4.50 3.06 9.87
N TYR A 61 3.63 2.46 10.66
CA TYR A 61 3.76 2.41 12.11
C TYR A 61 4.05 0.96 12.50
N ALA A 62 5.20 0.73 13.12
CA ALA A 62 5.53 -0.52 13.77
C ALA A 62 5.04 -0.51 15.23
N PRO A 63 4.55 -1.64 15.77
CA PRO A 63 4.14 -1.76 17.17
C PRO A 63 5.30 -1.60 18.16
#